data_AF-A0A967Z1G9-F1
#
_entry.id   AF-A0A967Z1G9-F1
#
_cell.length_a   1.000
_cell.length_b   1.000
_cell.length_c   1.000
_cell.angle_alpha   90.00
_cell.angle_beta   90.00
_cell.angle_gamma   90.00
#
_symmetry.space_group_name_H-M   'P 1'
#
loop_
_entity.id
_entity.type
_entity.pdbx_description
1 polymer ?
#
loop_
_entity_poly.entity_id
_entity_poly.type
_entity_poly.pdbx_seq_one_letter_code
_entity_poly.pdbx_strand_id
1 'polypeptide(L)'
;ISRPTILTAFLGYSLVIVALLFDLGRPYRIWHPLVMWNPHSVMFEVAWCVMLYTIVLALEFSPIVFERFNLKVPLKMIRNIYLPIVIAGVLLSTLHQSSLGTLYVIVPDKLHGLWYSPLLPVFFFISAIGAGLAMTIFESFLSYRAFGKRLEHSVLTGLARVIVVVLAVYFVLKFQDLARRGNLHLAFEISRESVLFWGELGLGVILPMLLLVISKIRETQVGLFFSAVLVIMGFIVSRLNVSITGMLNSETYFPKWTEFAVTVSIVALGFVIFGFAVKHFPVFPKEELESGSFVPPPRRRSPVFSGNTVLALWAFLLIGMITYGMTKSYEDNHNPRSDDAASVSRAVDPLDQELELPDEIVFPLGEDSPGVVTFRHETHVLLQDKPSCSACHSGMYDILEADDSQKQPLTMEVMYEGKSCGKCHNGDDAFDVEEECMTCHIEE
;
A
#
# COMPACT_ATOMS: atom_id res chain seq x y z
N ILE A 1 8.00 -6.53 27.90
CA ILE A 1 7.52 -6.41 26.49
C ILE A 1 7.54 -4.97 25.98
N SER A 2 6.91 -4.01 26.68
CA SER A 2 6.74 -2.64 26.16
C SER A 2 8.05 -1.95 25.74
N ARG A 3 9.10 -1.97 26.57
CA ARG A 3 10.39 -1.30 26.26
C ARG A 3 11.09 -1.85 25.01
N PRO A 4 11.28 -3.19 24.84
CA PRO A 4 11.77 -3.74 23.58
C PRO A 4 10.91 -3.39 22.38
N THR A 5 9.58 -3.49 22.50
CA THR A 5 8.66 -3.22 21.39
C THR A 5 8.69 -1.75 20.95
N ILE A 6 8.76 -0.80 21.90
CA ILE A 6 8.91 0.63 21.58
C ILE A 6 10.22 0.90 20.86
N LEU A 7 11.33 0.28 21.30
CA LEU A 7 12.61 0.38 20.62
C LEU A 7 12.52 -0.16 19.19
N THR A 8 11.92 -1.33 19.00
CA THR A 8 11.81 -1.89 17.65
C THR A 8 10.90 -1.06 16.75
N ALA A 9 9.79 -0.54 17.28
CA ALA A 9 8.93 0.38 16.54
C ALA A 9 9.68 1.65 16.11
N PHE A 10 10.44 2.28 17.01
CA PHE A 10 11.25 3.45 16.71
C PHE A 10 12.34 3.17 15.69
N LEU A 11 13.06 2.05 15.81
CA LEU A 11 14.08 1.64 14.85
C LEU A 11 13.46 1.30 13.49
N GLY A 12 12.34 0.57 13.47
CA GLY A 12 11.61 0.23 12.25
C GLY A 12 11.24 1.49 11.47
N TYR A 13 10.64 2.48 12.14
CA TYR A 13 10.32 3.77 11.50
C TYR A 13 11.55 4.52 11.01
N SER A 14 12.61 4.58 11.81
CA SER A 14 13.85 5.26 11.43
C SER A 14 14.49 4.63 10.18
N LEU A 15 14.50 3.30 10.10
CA LEU A 15 15.03 2.56 8.95
C LEU A 15 14.15 2.73 7.71
N VAL A 16 12.83 2.77 7.87
CA VAL A 16 11.90 3.06 6.78
C VAL A 16 12.11 4.46 6.23
N ILE A 17 12.34 5.47 7.09
CA ILE A 17 12.69 6.82 6.62
C ILE A 17 13.97 6.81 5.79
N VAL A 18 14.99 6.05 6.23
CA VAL A 18 16.22 5.88 5.44
C VAL A 18 15.93 5.23 4.10
N ALA A 19 15.11 4.17 4.05
CA ALA A 19 14.65 3.56 2.80
C ALA A 19 13.93 4.57 1.90
N LEU A 20 13.03 5.38 2.45
CA LEU A 20 12.29 6.40 1.71
C LEU A 20 13.22 7.44 1.08
N LEU A 21 14.33 7.81 1.72
CA LEU A 21 15.30 8.72 1.13
C LEU A 21 15.94 8.16 -0.15
N PHE A 22 16.12 6.83 -0.25
CA PHE A 22 16.57 6.21 -1.49
C PHE A 22 15.46 6.12 -2.54
N ASP A 23 14.22 5.92 -2.09
CA ASP A 23 13.06 5.69 -2.96
C ASP A 23 12.49 6.99 -3.57
N LEU A 24 12.59 8.12 -2.87
CA LEU A 24 11.95 9.39 -3.23
C LEU A 24 12.44 10.05 -4.53
N GLY A 25 13.47 9.53 -5.20
CA GLY A 25 14.08 10.09 -6.43
C GLY A 25 14.74 11.47 -6.28
N ARG A 26 14.23 12.32 -5.39
CA ARG A 26 14.73 13.64 -5.00
C ARG A 26 14.70 13.78 -3.46
N PRO A 27 15.53 13.03 -2.71
CA PRO A 27 15.50 13.01 -1.25
C PRO A 27 15.66 14.37 -0.57
N TYR A 28 16.42 15.28 -1.19
CA TYR A 28 16.64 16.63 -0.68
C TYR A 28 15.36 17.50 -0.61
N ARG A 29 14.25 17.05 -1.23
CA ARG A 29 12.93 17.72 -1.15
C ARG A 29 12.01 17.12 -0.09
N ILE A 30 12.46 16.19 0.74
CA ILE A 30 11.60 15.54 1.76
C ILE A 30 10.98 16.54 2.76
N TRP A 31 11.54 17.74 2.91
CA TRP A 31 11.01 18.81 3.76
C TRP A 31 9.85 19.58 3.13
N HIS A 32 9.61 19.46 1.81
CA HIS A 32 8.56 20.23 1.11
C HIS A 32 7.17 20.09 1.77
N PRO A 33 6.69 18.88 2.14
CA PRO A 33 5.37 18.73 2.78
C PRO A 33 5.21 19.49 4.10
N LEU A 34 6.30 19.89 4.77
CA LEU A 34 6.22 20.71 5.99
C LEU A 34 5.81 22.16 5.70
N VAL A 35 6.13 22.67 4.51
CA VAL A 35 5.97 24.09 4.14
C VAL A 35 4.93 24.26 3.03
N MET A 36 4.95 23.40 2.01
CA MET A 36 4.02 23.40 0.89
C MET A 36 2.88 22.43 1.14
N TRP A 37 1.82 22.95 1.73
CA TRP A 37 0.70 22.14 2.17
C TRP A 37 -0.23 21.81 1.00
N ASN A 38 -0.56 20.53 0.84
CA ASN A 38 -1.58 20.07 -0.10
C ASN A 38 -2.55 19.12 0.62
N PRO A 39 -3.55 19.66 1.35
CA PRO A 39 -4.45 18.86 2.18
C PRO A 39 -5.36 17.92 1.38
N HIS A 40 -5.45 18.08 0.05
CA HIS A 40 -6.22 17.20 -0.83
C HIS A 40 -5.42 15.96 -1.27
N SER A 41 -4.13 15.87 -0.96
CA SER A 41 -3.29 14.74 -1.34
C SER A 41 -3.15 13.73 -0.20
N VAL A 42 -3.46 12.46 -0.49
CA VAL A 42 -3.21 11.35 0.45
C VAL A 42 -1.72 11.25 0.79
N MET A 43 -0.82 11.52 -0.16
CA MET A 43 0.63 11.50 0.08
C MET A 43 1.08 12.60 1.04
N PHE A 44 0.40 13.75 1.05
CA PHE A 44 0.65 14.81 2.04
C PHE A 44 0.27 14.36 3.45
N GLU A 45 -0.91 13.74 3.60
CA GLU A 45 -1.35 13.19 4.90
C GLU A 45 -0.40 12.10 5.41
N VAL A 46 0.00 11.18 4.53
CA VAL A 46 0.95 10.10 4.87
C VAL A 46 2.28 10.69 5.32
N ALA A 47 2.81 11.71 4.63
CA ALA A 47 4.07 12.35 5.00
C ALA A 47 3.99 12.98 6.40
N TRP A 48 2.92 13.74 6.70
CA TRP A 48 2.70 14.34 8.02
C TRP A 48 2.55 13.28 9.12
N CYS A 49 1.79 12.22 8.85
CA CYS A 49 1.63 11.12 9.79
C CYS A 49 2.96 10.46 10.12
N VAL A 50 3.81 10.15 9.12
CA VAL A 50 5.14 9.57 9.36
C VAL A 50 6.01 10.51 10.19
N MET A 51 6.03 11.80 9.88
CA MET A 51 6.85 12.78 10.60
C MET A 51 6.41 12.93 12.07
N LEU A 52 5.12 13.16 12.30
CA LEU A 52 4.57 13.32 13.66
C LEU A 52 4.70 12.03 14.47
N TYR A 53 4.43 10.88 13.85
CA TYR A 53 4.52 9.59 14.53
C TYR A 53 5.97 9.25 14.91
N THR A 54 6.94 9.58 14.06
CA THR A 54 8.37 9.39 14.38
C THR A 54 8.77 10.23 15.60
N ILE A 55 8.26 11.47 15.71
CA ILE A 55 8.47 12.32 16.89
C ILE A 55 7.85 11.67 18.13
N VAL A 56 6.62 11.17 18.03
CA VAL A 56 5.94 10.48 19.15
C VAL A 56 6.72 9.23 19.58
N LEU A 57 7.17 8.39 18.66
CA LEU A 57 8.00 7.22 18.97
C LEU A 57 9.33 7.62 19.63
N ALA A 58 9.97 8.69 19.18
CA ALA A 58 11.18 9.21 19.83
C ALA A 58 10.89 9.67 21.27
N LEU A 59 9.76 10.33 21.50
CA LEU A 59 9.32 10.74 22.83
C LEU A 59 8.96 9.54 23.71
N GLU A 60 8.33 8.49 23.17
CA GLU A 60 8.06 7.25 23.93
C GLU A 60 9.34 6.50 24.30
N PHE A 61 10.36 6.54 23.44
CA PHE A 61 11.67 5.91 23.68
C PHE A 61 12.56 6.74 24.64
N SER A 62 12.38 8.05 24.67
CA SER A 62 13.23 8.97 25.44
C SER A 62 13.37 8.70 26.95
N PRO A 63 12.39 8.14 27.71
CA PRO A 63 12.59 7.79 29.11
C PRO A 63 13.73 6.79 29.31
N ILE A 64 13.91 5.84 28.38
CA ILE A 64 14.97 4.83 28.42
C ILE A 64 16.34 5.51 28.28
N VAL A 65 16.42 6.54 27.44
CA VAL A 65 17.63 7.36 27.24
C VAL A 65 17.93 8.19 28.50
N PHE A 66 16.91 8.87 29.05
CA PHE A 66 17.07 9.70 30.25
C PHE A 66 17.40 8.91 31.51
N GLU A 67 16.83 7.70 31.67
CA GLU A 67 17.21 6.77 32.73
C GLU A 67 18.69 6.40 32.65
N ARG A 68 19.23 6.19 31.44
CA ARG A 68 20.64 5.86 31.27
C ARG A 68 21.59 7.00 31.65
N PHE A 69 21.26 8.22 31.26
CA PHE A 69 22.07 9.40 31.60
C PHE A 69 21.74 9.99 32.98
N ASN A 70 20.86 9.34 33.75
CA ASN A 70 20.43 9.76 35.09
C ASN A 70 19.84 11.18 35.13
N LEU A 71 19.17 11.60 34.04
CA LEU A 71 18.59 12.93 33.88
C LEU A 71 17.20 13.01 34.53
N LYS A 72 17.16 13.35 35.82
CA LYS A 72 15.93 13.31 36.63
C LYS A 72 14.86 14.32 36.21
N VAL A 73 15.26 15.53 35.81
CA VAL A 73 14.35 16.62 35.43
C VAL A 73 13.57 16.29 34.16
N PRO A 74 14.21 16.00 33.00
CA PRO A 74 13.47 15.67 31.78
C PRO A 74 12.72 14.34 31.90
N LEU A 75 13.21 13.37 32.69
CA LEU A 75 12.49 12.13 32.97
C LEU A 75 11.16 12.38 33.70
N LYS A 76 11.15 13.27 34.71
CA LYS A 76 9.91 13.64 35.41
C LYS A 76 8.93 14.35 34.47
N MET A 77 9.44 15.26 33.64
CA MET A 77 8.61 15.98 32.66
C MET A 77 7.93 15.01 31.69
N ILE A 78 8.69 14.09 31.08
CA ILE A 78 8.13 13.12 30.14
C ILE A 78 7.17 12.15 30.80
N ARG A 79 7.47 11.67 32.01
CA ARG A 79 6.53 10.79 32.74
C ARG A 79 5.19 11.46 33.02
N ASN A 80 5.16 12.78 33.24
CA ASN A 80 3.92 13.52 33.44
C ASN A 80 3.08 13.62 32.16
N ILE A 81 3.71 13.71 30.99
CA ILE A 81 3.03 13.82 29.69
C ILE A 81 2.97 12.49 28.93
N TYR A 82 3.38 11.38 29.55
CA TYR A 82 3.51 10.09 28.89
C TYR A 82 2.16 9.56 28.37
N LEU A 83 1.09 9.71 29.15
CA LEU A 83 -0.24 9.26 28.75
C LEU A 83 -0.75 9.99 27.49
N PRO A 84 -0.70 11.34 27.41
CA PRO A 84 -0.97 12.07 26.17
C PRO A 84 -0.14 11.61 24.97
N ILE A 85 1.16 11.35 25.16
CA ILE A 85 2.05 10.87 24.08
C ILE A 85 1.59 9.51 23.56
N VAL A 86 1.27 8.57 24.45
CA VAL A 86 0.77 7.24 24.07
C VAL A 86 -0.56 7.33 23.32
N ILE A 87 -1.47 8.21 23.76
CA ILE A 87 -2.74 8.44 23.06
C ILE A 87 -2.48 9.00 21.66
N ALA A 88 -1.60 10.00 21.53
CA ALA A 88 -1.21 10.54 20.23
C ALA A 88 -0.56 9.47 19.34
N GLY A 89 0.25 8.59 19.91
CA GLY A 89 0.87 7.47 19.21
C GLY A 89 -0.15 6.49 18.65
N VAL A 90 -1.15 6.11 19.44
CA VAL A 90 -2.24 5.23 18.98
C VAL A 90 -3.07 5.89 17.88
N LEU A 91 -3.41 7.17 18.02
CA LEU A 91 -4.17 7.92 17.01
C LEU A 91 -3.39 8.05 15.69
N LEU A 92 -2.14 8.49 15.74
CA LEU A 92 -1.29 8.66 14.55
C LEU A 92 -0.95 7.33 13.89
N SER A 93 -0.76 6.26 14.66
CA SER A 93 -0.55 4.91 14.12
C SER A 93 -1.77 4.43 13.33
N THR A 94 -2.98 4.69 13.86
CA THR A 94 -4.23 4.35 13.18
C THR A 94 -4.35 5.12 11.87
N LEU A 95 -4.17 6.45 11.91
CA LEU A 95 -4.25 7.31 10.74
C LEU A 95 -3.24 6.89 9.66
N HIS A 96 -1.98 6.72 10.02
CA HIS A 96 -0.95 6.36 9.06
C HIS A 96 -1.25 5.04 8.34
N GLN A 97 -1.62 3.99 9.10
CA GLN A 97 -1.89 2.68 8.50
C GLN A 97 -3.14 2.69 7.63
N SER A 98 -4.19 3.45 8.00
CA SER A 98 -5.37 3.60 7.15
C SER A 98 -5.07 4.39 5.89
N SER A 99 -4.32 5.49 5.97
CA SER A 99 -4.07 6.40 4.85
C SER A 99 -3.14 5.79 3.80
N LEU A 100 -2.23 4.88 4.22
CA LEU A 100 -1.49 4.03 3.27
C LEU A 100 -2.42 3.12 2.44
N GLY A 101 -3.54 2.66 3.01
CA GLY A 101 -4.54 1.91 2.25
C GLY A 101 -5.33 2.80 1.28
N THR A 102 -5.59 4.04 1.67
CA THR A 102 -6.29 5.03 0.81
C THR A 102 -5.53 5.34 -0.48
N LEU A 103 -4.18 5.24 -0.47
CA LEU A 103 -3.36 5.40 -1.69
C LEU A 103 -3.77 4.46 -2.83
N TYR A 104 -4.37 3.32 -2.50
CA TYR A 104 -4.81 2.33 -3.47
C TYR A 104 -6.30 2.45 -3.81
N VAL A 105 -7.09 3.16 -2.99
CA VAL A 105 -8.50 3.46 -3.28
C VAL A 105 -8.62 4.47 -4.42
N ILE A 106 -7.69 5.42 -4.50
CA ILE A 106 -7.66 6.48 -5.53
C ILE A 106 -7.32 5.99 -6.94
N VAL A 107 -6.94 4.72 -7.09
CA VAL A 107 -6.56 4.11 -8.39
C VAL A 107 -7.45 2.89 -8.72
N PRO A 108 -8.78 3.07 -8.79
CA PRO A 108 -9.73 1.96 -8.98
C PRO A 108 -9.43 1.12 -10.22
N ASP A 109 -9.13 1.77 -11.34
CA ASP A 109 -8.95 1.09 -12.64
C ASP A 109 -7.56 0.46 -12.80
N LYS A 110 -6.65 0.71 -11.84
CA LYS A 110 -5.29 0.15 -11.86
C LYS A 110 -5.11 -1.01 -10.92
N LEU A 111 -6.06 -1.30 -10.03
CA LEU A 111 -5.90 -2.36 -9.03
C LEU A 111 -6.79 -3.57 -9.37
N HIS A 112 -6.23 -4.78 -9.37
CA HIS A 112 -7.00 -5.98 -9.68
C HIS A 112 -8.17 -6.19 -8.71
N GLY A 113 -9.35 -6.61 -9.20
CA GLY A 113 -10.58 -6.75 -8.42
C GLY A 113 -10.52 -7.64 -7.17
N LEU A 114 -9.57 -8.59 -7.13
CA LEU A 114 -9.25 -9.43 -5.95
C LEU A 114 -8.68 -8.63 -4.77
N TRP A 115 -7.93 -7.56 -5.04
CA TRP A 115 -7.28 -6.73 -4.03
C TRP A 115 -7.89 -5.34 -3.92
N TYR A 116 -8.45 -4.78 -5.00
CA TYR A 116 -9.18 -3.52 -4.92
C TYR A 116 -10.38 -3.64 -4.00
N SER A 117 -10.59 -2.63 -3.16
CA SER A 117 -11.78 -2.47 -2.32
C SER A 117 -11.80 -1.06 -1.72
N PRO A 118 -12.96 -0.40 -1.63
CA PRO A 118 -13.10 0.82 -0.83
C PRO A 118 -12.69 0.63 0.64
N LEU A 119 -12.71 -0.60 1.15
CA LEU A 119 -12.29 -0.97 2.50
C LEU A 119 -10.78 -1.18 2.68
N LEU A 120 -9.96 -0.87 1.67
CA LEU A 120 -8.49 -0.98 1.76
C LEU A 120 -7.88 -0.28 2.98
N PRO A 121 -8.32 0.93 3.41
CA PRO A 121 -7.83 1.55 4.64
C PRO A 121 -8.04 0.67 5.88
N VAL A 122 -9.19 -0.01 5.95
CA VAL A 122 -9.53 -0.92 7.06
C VAL A 122 -8.71 -2.20 6.98
N PHE A 123 -8.55 -2.79 5.78
CA PHE A 123 -7.72 -3.98 5.60
C PHE A 123 -6.26 -3.73 5.92
N PHE A 124 -5.72 -2.56 5.56
CA PHE A 124 -4.35 -2.17 5.88
C PHE A 124 -4.15 -2.02 7.39
N PHE A 125 -5.12 -1.42 8.08
CA PHE A 125 -5.07 -1.27 9.53
C PHE A 125 -5.17 -2.60 10.28
N ILE A 126 -6.16 -3.44 9.97
CA ILE A 126 -6.35 -4.74 10.66
C ILE A 126 -5.14 -5.66 10.42
N SER A 127 -4.60 -5.70 9.20
CA SER A 127 -3.41 -6.51 8.90
C SER A 127 -2.18 -5.99 9.62
N ALA A 128 -2.03 -4.67 9.80
CA ALA A 128 -0.94 -4.07 10.57
C ALA A 128 -1.01 -4.44 12.07
N ILE A 129 -2.21 -4.52 12.66
CA ILE A 129 -2.38 -5.00 14.04
C ILE A 129 -1.89 -6.46 14.16
N GLY A 130 -2.33 -7.33 13.25
CA GLY A 130 -1.93 -8.74 13.24
C GLY A 130 -0.42 -8.91 13.07
N ALA A 131 0.17 -8.19 12.12
CA ALA A 131 1.60 -8.18 11.86
C ALA A 131 2.41 -7.63 13.04
N GLY A 132 1.95 -6.54 13.67
CA GLY A 132 2.61 -5.96 14.85
C GLY A 132 2.66 -6.94 16.02
N LEU A 133 1.53 -7.60 16.32
CA LEU A 133 1.49 -8.64 17.36
C LEU A 133 2.40 -9.83 17.03
N ALA A 134 2.40 -10.30 15.78
CA ALA A 134 3.29 -11.36 15.33
C ALA A 134 4.77 -10.94 15.44
N MET A 135 5.08 -9.70 15.08
CA MET A 135 6.43 -9.15 15.17
C MET A 135 6.90 -9.08 16.63
N THR A 136 6.04 -8.73 17.58
CA THR A 136 6.41 -8.79 19.01
C THR A 136 6.79 -10.21 19.46
N ILE A 137 6.09 -11.25 18.99
CA ILE A 137 6.43 -12.65 19.29
C ILE A 137 7.77 -13.03 18.64
N PHE A 138 7.98 -12.63 17.39
CA PHE A 138 9.22 -12.87 16.64
C PHE A 138 10.43 -12.24 17.33
N GLU A 139 10.36 -10.95 17.68
CA GLU A 139 11.42 -10.22 18.39
C GLU A 139 11.71 -10.81 19.77
N SER A 140 10.66 -11.25 20.47
CA SER A 140 10.78 -11.90 21.76
C SER A 140 11.60 -13.18 21.66
N PHE A 141 11.38 -13.98 20.62
CA PHE A 141 12.11 -15.20 20.36
C PHE A 141 13.57 -14.93 19.96
N LEU A 142 13.80 -13.95 19.07
CA LEU A 142 15.17 -13.56 18.67
C LEU A 142 15.96 -12.98 19.86
N SER A 143 15.33 -12.15 20.68
CA SER A 143 15.94 -11.58 21.89
C SER A 143 16.30 -12.66 22.90
N TYR A 144 15.45 -13.69 23.04
CA TYR A 144 15.77 -14.86 23.85
C TYR A 144 16.98 -15.62 23.31
N ARG A 145 17.05 -15.87 22.01
CA ARG A 145 18.18 -16.59 21.39
C ARG A 145 19.49 -15.80 21.45
N ALA A 146 19.45 -14.49 21.25
CA ALA A 146 20.63 -13.64 21.17
C ALA A 146 21.17 -13.21 22.55
N PHE A 147 20.28 -12.94 23.51
CA PHE A 147 20.66 -12.35 24.81
C PHE A 147 20.30 -13.23 26.02
N GLY A 148 19.66 -14.39 25.81
CA GLY A 148 19.22 -15.28 26.89
C GLY A 148 18.07 -14.74 27.74
N LYS A 149 17.47 -13.60 27.37
CA LYS A 149 16.42 -12.91 28.14
C LYS A 149 15.06 -13.53 27.83
N ARG A 150 14.40 -14.10 28.84
CA ARG A 150 13.11 -14.79 28.68
C ARG A 150 11.97 -13.81 28.91
N LEU A 151 11.11 -13.66 27.90
CA LEU A 151 9.79 -13.07 28.10
C LEU A 151 8.84 -14.13 28.64
N GLU A 152 7.88 -13.70 29.46
CA GLU A 152 6.89 -14.60 30.04
C GLU A 152 6.09 -15.30 28.93
N HIS A 153 6.23 -16.62 28.86
CA HIS A 153 5.56 -17.46 27.86
C HIS A 153 4.02 -17.30 27.91
N SER A 154 3.47 -17.04 29.09
CA SER A 154 2.06 -16.75 29.33
C SER A 154 1.58 -15.53 28.53
N VAL A 155 2.40 -14.48 28.43
CA VAL A 155 2.04 -13.25 27.72
C VAL A 155 2.12 -13.46 26.22
N LEU A 156 3.15 -14.14 25.71
CA LEU A 156 3.25 -14.50 24.28
C LEU A 156 2.08 -15.39 23.84
N THR A 157 1.65 -16.32 24.69
CA THR A 157 0.45 -17.15 24.50
C THR A 157 -0.84 -16.31 24.51
N GLY A 158 -0.87 -15.22 25.28
CA GLY A 158 -1.95 -14.24 25.27
C GLY A 158 -2.03 -13.50 23.94
N LEU A 159 -0.90 -12.96 23.46
CA LEU A 159 -0.80 -12.26 22.18
C LEU A 159 -1.23 -13.14 21.01
N ALA A 160 -0.79 -14.41 21.01
CA ALA A 160 -1.19 -15.38 20.00
C ALA A 160 -2.72 -15.60 19.92
N ARG A 161 -3.45 -15.51 21.04
CA ARG A 161 -4.92 -15.57 21.03
C ARG A 161 -5.54 -14.35 20.36
N VAL A 162 -4.96 -13.18 20.59
CA VAL A 162 -5.41 -11.93 19.94
C VAL A 162 -5.16 -11.99 18.45
N ILE A 163 -3.99 -12.50 18.02
CA ILE A 163 -3.67 -12.71 16.60
C ILE A 163 -4.74 -13.55 15.91
N VAL A 164 -5.19 -14.67 16.51
CA VAL A 164 -6.26 -15.51 15.94
C VAL A 164 -7.52 -14.70 15.66
N VAL A 165 -7.94 -13.86 16.61
CA VAL A 165 -9.15 -13.04 16.43
C VAL A 165 -8.94 -12.00 15.32
N VAL A 166 -7.81 -11.31 15.32
CA VAL A 166 -7.50 -10.28 14.31
C VAL A 166 -7.48 -10.89 12.91
N LEU A 167 -6.84 -12.05 12.73
CA LEU A 167 -6.81 -12.78 11.47
C LEU A 167 -8.20 -13.27 11.05
N ALA A 168 -9.03 -13.72 12.00
CA ALA A 168 -10.39 -14.16 11.71
C ALA A 168 -11.27 -12.98 11.25
N VAL A 169 -11.18 -11.83 11.91
CA VAL A 169 -11.89 -10.61 11.51
C VAL A 169 -11.42 -10.16 10.12
N TYR A 170 -10.10 -10.13 9.88
CA TYR A 170 -9.54 -9.81 8.56
C TYR A 170 -10.07 -10.74 7.47
N PHE A 171 -10.04 -12.05 7.72
CA PHE A 171 -10.51 -13.07 6.78
C PHE A 171 -11.99 -12.90 6.44
N VAL A 172 -12.85 -12.82 7.47
CA VAL A 172 -14.30 -12.69 7.28
C VAL A 172 -14.64 -11.40 6.53
N LEU A 173 -14.05 -10.27 6.93
CA LEU A 173 -14.31 -9.00 6.25
C LEU A 173 -13.84 -9.03 4.79
N LYS A 174 -12.67 -9.63 4.50
CA LYS A 174 -12.13 -9.71 3.14
C LYS A 174 -12.98 -10.59 2.23
N PHE A 175 -13.45 -11.74 2.72
CA PHE A 175 -14.37 -12.62 1.97
C PHE A 175 -15.75 -12.00 1.78
N GLN A 176 -16.30 -11.36 2.83
CA GLN A 176 -17.60 -10.70 2.77
C GLN A 176 -17.60 -9.53 1.80
N ASP A 177 -16.55 -8.71 1.82
CA ASP A 177 -16.33 -7.61 0.88
C ASP A 177 -16.25 -8.13 -0.57
N LEU A 178 -15.43 -9.15 -0.82
CA LEU A 178 -15.28 -9.73 -2.15
C LEU A 178 -16.59 -10.35 -2.69
N ALA A 179 -17.36 -11.02 -1.83
CA ALA A 179 -18.66 -11.59 -2.19
C ALA A 179 -19.71 -10.51 -2.51
N ARG A 180 -19.74 -9.42 -1.74
CA ARG A 180 -20.67 -8.30 -1.96
C ARG A 180 -20.37 -7.54 -3.25
N ARG A 181 -19.10 -7.46 -3.64
CA ARG A 181 -18.66 -6.82 -4.89
C ARG A 181 -18.85 -7.68 -6.14
N GLY A 182 -19.35 -8.91 -6.01
CA GLY A 182 -19.49 -9.84 -7.13
C GLY A 182 -18.20 -10.49 -7.61
N ASN A 183 -17.03 -10.01 -7.16
CA ASN A 183 -15.69 -10.43 -7.58
C ASN A 183 -15.23 -11.78 -6.99
N LEU A 184 -16.11 -12.53 -6.31
CA LEU A 184 -15.76 -13.81 -5.71
C LEU A 184 -15.37 -14.86 -6.77
N HIS A 185 -15.93 -14.77 -7.98
CA HIS A 185 -15.58 -15.69 -9.09
C HIS A 185 -14.10 -15.62 -9.46
N LEU A 186 -13.48 -14.43 -9.40
CA LEU A 186 -12.05 -14.21 -9.73
C LEU A 186 -11.11 -15.01 -8.82
N ALA A 187 -11.56 -15.37 -7.61
CA ALA A 187 -10.78 -16.17 -6.68
C ALA A 187 -10.77 -17.66 -7.05
N PHE A 188 -11.72 -18.11 -7.88
CA PHE A 188 -11.86 -19.50 -8.29
C PHE A 188 -11.42 -19.73 -9.75
N GLU A 189 -11.21 -18.67 -10.52
CA GLU A 189 -10.54 -18.74 -11.80
C GLU A 189 -9.09 -19.15 -11.62
N ILE A 190 -8.56 -19.99 -12.53
CA ILE A 190 -7.16 -20.43 -12.47
C ILE A 190 -6.30 -19.37 -13.16
N SER A 191 -5.98 -18.31 -12.43
CA SER A 191 -5.09 -17.21 -12.84
C SER A 191 -3.87 -17.09 -11.92
N ARG A 192 -2.83 -16.36 -12.33
CA ARG A 192 -1.65 -16.12 -11.46
C ARG A 192 -2.06 -15.37 -10.20
N GLU A 193 -3.01 -14.46 -10.36
CA GLU A 193 -3.56 -13.58 -9.36
C GLU A 193 -4.34 -14.37 -8.30
N SER A 194 -5.19 -15.30 -8.74
CA SER A 194 -5.92 -16.22 -7.85
C SER A 194 -4.98 -17.08 -6.98
N VAL A 195 -3.88 -17.58 -7.56
CA VAL A 195 -2.90 -18.42 -6.86
C VAL A 195 -2.16 -17.60 -5.81
N LEU A 196 -1.76 -16.36 -6.13
CA LEU A 196 -1.11 -15.46 -5.18
C LEU A 196 -2.07 -15.00 -4.07
N PHE A 197 -3.35 -14.79 -4.40
CA PHE A 197 -4.40 -14.46 -3.45
C PHE A 197 -4.65 -15.61 -2.45
N TRP A 198 -4.77 -16.85 -2.94
CA TRP A 198 -4.88 -18.03 -2.07
C TRP A 198 -3.60 -18.34 -1.32
N GLY A 199 -2.43 -18.05 -1.90
CA GLY A 199 -1.14 -18.14 -1.20
C GLY A 199 -1.09 -17.19 -0.01
N GLU A 200 -1.48 -15.93 -0.21
CA GLU A 200 -1.58 -14.92 0.84
C GLU A 200 -2.55 -15.33 1.96
N LEU A 201 -3.80 -15.69 1.60
CA LEU A 201 -4.83 -16.03 2.57
C LEU A 201 -4.59 -17.39 3.23
N GLY A 202 -4.16 -18.39 2.46
CA GLY A 202 -3.88 -19.74 2.93
C GLY A 202 -2.70 -19.77 3.89
N LEU A 203 -1.53 -19.28 3.46
CA LEU A 203 -0.30 -19.36 4.25
C LEU A 203 -0.21 -18.25 5.31
N GLY A 204 -0.72 -17.06 5.00
CA GLY A 204 -0.58 -15.88 5.85
C GLY A 204 -1.68 -15.69 6.88
N VAL A 205 -2.88 -16.23 6.63
CA VAL A 205 -4.06 -15.99 7.46
C VAL A 205 -4.62 -17.30 8.01
N ILE A 206 -5.06 -18.22 7.15
CA ILE A 206 -5.74 -19.46 7.54
C ILE A 206 -4.78 -20.38 8.31
N LEU A 207 -3.61 -20.70 7.75
CA LEU A 207 -2.66 -21.61 8.37
C LEU A 207 -2.22 -21.16 9.77
N PRO A 208 -1.69 -19.94 9.99
CA PRO A 208 -1.31 -19.49 11.32
C PRO A 208 -2.51 -19.40 12.27
N MET A 209 -3.70 -19.04 11.78
CA MET A 209 -4.92 -19.06 12.59
C MET A 209 -5.22 -20.48 13.12
N LEU A 210 -5.21 -21.49 12.26
CA LEU A 210 -5.42 -22.89 12.66
C LEU A 210 -4.36 -23.37 13.64
N LEU A 211 -3.09 -23.04 13.39
CA LEU A 211 -1.97 -23.41 14.26
C LEU A 211 -2.12 -22.79 15.67
N LEU A 212 -2.50 -21.52 15.76
CA LEU A 212 -2.61 -20.79 17.04
C LEU A 212 -3.90 -21.11 17.81
N VAL A 213 -4.94 -21.63 17.16
CA VAL A 213 -6.14 -22.17 17.82
C VAL A 213 -5.78 -23.43 18.63
N ILE A 214 -4.90 -24.28 18.09
CA ILE A 214 -4.46 -25.51 18.75
C ILE A 214 -3.59 -25.17 19.97
N SER A 215 -4.11 -25.43 21.17
CA SER A 215 -3.41 -25.13 22.44
C SER A 215 -2.03 -25.77 22.52
N LYS A 216 -1.87 -27.00 22.01
CA LYS A 216 -0.60 -27.72 21.99
C LYS A 216 0.49 -26.99 21.19
N ILE A 217 0.12 -26.31 20.10
CA ILE A 217 1.08 -25.57 19.25
C ILE A 217 1.36 -24.20 19.87
N ARG A 218 0.29 -23.51 20.30
CA ARG A 218 0.40 -22.20 20.96
C ARG A 218 1.17 -22.22 22.29
N GLU A 219 1.19 -23.35 22.99
CA GLU A 219 1.99 -23.52 24.22
C GLU A 219 3.46 -23.86 23.96
N THR A 220 3.87 -24.10 22.70
CA THR A 220 5.25 -24.39 22.35
C THR A 220 5.94 -23.15 21.77
N GLN A 221 7.19 -22.91 22.17
CA GLN A 221 7.99 -21.79 21.65
C GLN A 221 8.18 -21.86 20.13
N VAL A 222 8.45 -23.06 19.61
CA VAL A 222 8.63 -23.29 18.16
C VAL A 222 7.33 -23.05 17.40
N GLY A 223 6.20 -23.53 17.92
CA GLY A 223 4.89 -23.32 17.31
C GLY A 223 4.51 -21.84 17.24
N LEU A 224 4.69 -21.11 18.34
CA LEU A 224 4.47 -19.66 18.40
C LEU A 224 5.34 -18.90 17.39
N PHE A 225 6.64 -19.19 17.36
CA PHE A 225 7.58 -18.54 16.46
C PHE A 225 7.24 -18.82 15.00
N PHE A 226 7.00 -20.08 14.64
CA PHE A 226 6.65 -20.47 13.27
C PHE A 226 5.35 -19.80 12.81
N SER A 227 4.34 -19.75 13.69
CA SER A 227 3.07 -19.09 13.39
C SER A 227 3.25 -17.58 13.21
N ALA A 228 4.07 -16.93 14.05
CA ALA A 228 4.40 -15.52 13.91
C ALA A 228 5.11 -15.20 12.59
N VAL A 229 6.07 -16.04 12.17
CA VAL A 229 6.75 -15.91 10.87
C VAL A 229 5.75 -16.01 9.72
N LEU A 230 4.82 -16.96 9.77
CA LEU A 230 3.78 -17.10 8.75
C LEU A 230 2.88 -15.85 8.64
N VAL A 231 2.48 -15.26 9.76
CA VAL A 231 1.68 -14.02 9.77
C VAL A 231 2.47 -12.85 9.17
N ILE A 232 3.75 -12.70 9.53
CA ILE A 232 4.61 -11.64 8.98
C ILE A 232 4.81 -11.83 7.48
N MET A 233 5.10 -13.06 7.03
CA MET A 233 5.23 -13.38 5.60
C MET A 233 3.92 -13.15 4.85
N GLY A 234 2.78 -13.54 5.42
CA GLY A 234 1.46 -13.27 4.89
C GLY A 234 1.19 -11.78 4.69
N PHE A 235 1.54 -10.98 5.70
CA PHE A 235 1.45 -9.52 5.62
C PHE A 235 2.34 -8.95 4.51
N ILE A 236 3.60 -9.40 4.40
CA ILE A 236 4.53 -8.95 3.34
C ILE A 236 3.97 -9.29 1.96
N VAL A 237 3.51 -10.54 1.76
CA VAL A 237 2.89 -10.98 0.51
C VAL A 237 1.65 -10.15 0.20
N SER A 238 0.82 -9.84 1.22
CA SER A 238 -0.35 -8.97 1.05
C SER A 238 0.05 -7.57 0.57
N ARG A 239 1.11 -6.98 1.13
CA ARG A 239 1.61 -5.67 0.69
C ARG A 239 2.13 -5.73 -0.74
N LEU A 240 2.93 -6.73 -1.09
CA LEU A 240 3.45 -6.91 -2.46
C LEU A 240 2.34 -7.19 -3.46
N ASN A 241 1.33 -7.97 -3.09
CA ASN A 241 0.20 -8.26 -3.95
C ASN A 241 -0.62 -7.01 -4.23
N VAL A 242 -0.89 -6.15 -3.24
CA VAL A 242 -1.61 -4.89 -3.48
C VAL A 242 -0.75 -3.90 -4.27
N SER A 243 0.54 -3.77 -3.95
CA SER A 243 1.38 -2.72 -4.52
C SER A 243 2.01 -3.06 -5.87
N ILE A 244 2.23 -4.34 -6.17
CA ILE A 244 2.91 -4.81 -7.38
C ILE A 244 1.96 -5.67 -8.20
N THR A 245 1.65 -6.89 -7.75
CA THR A 245 0.85 -7.85 -8.54
C THR A 245 -0.49 -7.26 -8.97
N GLY A 246 -1.16 -6.59 -8.05
CA GLY A 246 -2.43 -5.93 -8.26
C GLY A 246 -2.32 -4.68 -9.12
N MET A 247 -1.15 -4.09 -9.32
CA MET A 247 -0.96 -2.87 -10.12
C MET A 247 -0.45 -3.15 -11.54
N LEU A 248 0.12 -4.33 -11.78
CA LEU A 248 0.66 -4.70 -13.09
C LEU A 248 -0.45 -4.93 -14.12
N ASN A 249 -0.31 -4.29 -15.29
CA ASN A 249 -1.13 -4.51 -16.48
C ASN A 249 -0.26 -5.21 -17.54
N SER A 250 -0.33 -6.54 -17.63
CA SER A 250 0.36 -7.37 -18.64
C SER A 250 1.90 -7.37 -18.62
N GLU A 251 2.54 -6.54 -17.80
CA GLU A 251 3.99 -6.57 -17.58
C GLU A 251 4.40 -7.51 -16.44
N THR A 252 5.54 -8.18 -16.59
CA THR A 252 6.12 -9.02 -15.55
C THR A 252 7.19 -8.27 -14.77
N TYR A 253 6.92 -7.95 -13.51
CA TYR A 253 7.96 -7.45 -12.59
C TYR A 253 8.79 -8.62 -12.05
N PHE A 254 10.10 -8.50 -12.19
CA PHE A 254 11.06 -9.37 -11.50
C PHE A 254 12.05 -8.49 -10.72
N PRO A 255 12.16 -8.65 -9.39
CA PRO A 255 12.98 -7.77 -8.58
C PRO A 255 14.45 -7.88 -8.95
N LYS A 256 15.12 -6.73 -9.14
CA LYS A 256 16.56 -6.72 -9.38
C LYS A 256 17.29 -7.15 -8.12
N TRP A 257 18.46 -7.78 -8.27
CA TRP A 257 19.34 -8.15 -7.15
C TRP A 257 19.64 -6.96 -6.22
N THR A 258 19.75 -5.75 -6.79
CA THR A 258 19.99 -4.51 -6.03
C THR A 258 18.85 -4.18 -5.08
N GLU A 259 17.60 -4.42 -5.47
CA GLU A 259 16.43 -4.17 -4.61
C GLU A 259 16.48 -5.09 -3.39
N PHE A 260 16.77 -6.37 -3.61
CA PHE A 260 16.96 -7.33 -2.52
C PHE A 260 18.14 -6.97 -1.61
N ALA A 261 19.28 -6.59 -2.20
CA ALA A 261 20.47 -6.21 -1.45
C ALA A 261 20.21 -4.99 -0.55
N VAL A 262 19.48 -3.98 -1.05
CA VAL A 262 19.10 -2.80 -0.26
C VAL A 262 18.18 -3.21 0.89
N THR A 263 17.12 -3.98 0.64
CA THR A 263 16.21 -4.44 1.69
C THR A 263 16.94 -5.22 2.78
N VAL A 264 17.77 -6.19 2.40
CA VAL A 264 18.55 -7.00 3.36
C VAL A 264 19.53 -6.13 4.15
N SER A 265 20.17 -5.14 3.51
CA SER A 265 21.12 -4.25 4.18
C SER A 265 20.46 -3.40 5.27
N ILE A 266 19.26 -2.88 5.00
CA ILE A 266 18.49 -2.06 5.95
C ILE A 266 18.02 -2.90 7.14
N VAL A 267 17.52 -4.11 6.87
CA VAL A 267 17.11 -5.05 7.92
C VAL A 267 18.30 -5.47 8.78
N ALA A 268 19.44 -5.80 8.16
CA ALA A 268 20.67 -6.15 8.87
C ALA A 268 21.17 -5.00 9.74
N LEU A 269 21.16 -3.77 9.20
CA LEU A 269 21.49 -2.56 9.96
C LEU A 269 20.56 -2.40 11.17
N GLY A 270 19.26 -2.67 11.01
CA GLY A 270 18.30 -2.68 12.11
C GLY A 270 18.66 -3.64 13.24
N PHE A 271 19.05 -4.88 12.92
CA PHE A 271 19.51 -5.85 13.92
C PHE A 271 20.79 -5.40 14.62
N VAL A 272 21.74 -4.81 13.90
CA VAL A 272 22.99 -4.28 14.48
C VAL A 272 22.68 -3.12 15.44
N ILE A 273 21.85 -2.16 15.04
CA ILE A 273 21.48 -1.02 15.87
C ILE A 273 20.66 -1.49 17.08
N PHE A 274 19.74 -2.44 16.91
CA PHE A 274 18.98 -3.01 18.02
C PHE A 274 19.90 -3.70 19.02
N GLY A 275 20.84 -4.53 18.56
CA GLY A 275 21.82 -5.18 19.42
C GLY A 275 22.71 -4.19 20.17
N PHE A 276 23.15 -3.13 19.47
CA PHE A 276 23.88 -2.03 20.09
C PHE A 276 23.03 -1.33 21.16
N ALA A 277 21.77 -1.03 20.87
CA ALA A 277 20.85 -0.38 21.79
C ALA A 277 20.55 -1.23 23.02
N VAL A 278 20.39 -2.55 22.89
CA VAL A 278 20.17 -3.46 24.04
C VAL A 278 21.40 -3.57 24.94
N LYS A 279 22.62 -3.48 24.38
CA LYS A 279 23.87 -3.50 25.17
C LYS A 279 24.08 -2.21 25.95
N HIS A 280 23.61 -1.10 25.38
CA HIS A 280 23.85 0.23 25.89
C HIS A 280 22.68 0.68 26.79
N PHE A 281 21.45 0.64 26.34
CA PHE A 281 20.30 1.16 27.06
C PHE A 281 19.61 0.13 27.97
N PRO A 282 18.94 0.56 29.06
CA PRO A 282 18.16 -0.30 29.94
C PRO A 282 16.81 -0.69 29.29
N VAL A 283 16.89 -1.42 28.17
CA VAL A 283 15.73 -1.88 27.40
C VAL A 283 14.97 -2.99 28.13
N PHE A 284 15.68 -3.85 28.86
CA PHE A 284 15.08 -4.90 29.68
C PHE A 284 15.16 -4.53 31.17
N PRO A 285 14.04 -4.51 31.91
CA PRO A 285 14.03 -4.26 33.37
C PRO A 285 14.97 -5.20 34.13
N LYS A 286 15.55 -4.73 35.24
CA LYS A 286 16.47 -5.54 36.07
C LYS A 286 15.81 -6.77 36.71
N GLU A 287 14.51 -6.72 36.96
CA GLU A 287 13.71 -7.85 37.47
C GLU A 287 13.58 -8.98 36.43
N GLU A 288 13.69 -8.67 35.13
CA GLU A 288 13.76 -9.68 34.05
C GLU A 288 15.19 -10.26 33.89
N LEU A 289 16.18 -9.77 34.67
CA LEU A 289 17.59 -10.21 34.63
C LEU A 289 17.94 -11.26 35.69
N GLU A 290 17.14 -11.42 36.75
CA GLU A 290 17.41 -12.43 37.79
C GLU A 290 16.92 -13.81 37.33
N SER A 291 17.81 -14.54 36.65
CA SER A 291 17.67 -15.98 36.47
C SER A 291 17.88 -16.70 37.81
N GLY A 292 16.86 -17.35 38.37
CA GLY A 292 17.14 -18.25 39.49
C GLY A 292 16.01 -18.99 40.22
N SER A 293 14.79 -18.47 40.30
CA SER A 293 13.73 -19.19 41.04
C SER A 293 12.34 -18.84 40.54
N PHE A 294 12.00 -19.32 39.33
CA PHE A 294 10.61 -19.30 38.91
C PHE A 294 9.89 -20.52 39.50
N VAL A 295 9.18 -20.31 40.61
CA VAL A 295 8.05 -21.17 40.96
C VAL A 295 6.99 -20.90 39.90
N PRO A 296 6.59 -21.90 39.08
CA PRO A 296 5.54 -21.66 38.09
C PRO A 296 4.30 -21.18 38.85
N PRO A 297 3.77 -19.98 38.55
CA PRO A 297 2.50 -19.58 39.11
C PRO A 297 1.48 -20.65 38.72
N PRO A 298 0.53 -21.00 39.61
CA PRO A 298 -0.48 -22.00 39.30
C PRO A 298 -1.09 -21.64 37.95
N ARG A 299 -1.19 -22.63 37.04
CA ARG A 299 -1.81 -22.50 35.71
C ARG A 299 -3.24 -21.99 35.89
N ARG A 300 -3.42 -20.68 36.03
CA ARG A 300 -4.73 -20.04 35.91
C ARG A 300 -5.05 -20.11 34.44
N ARG A 301 -5.92 -21.06 34.09
CA ARG A 301 -6.72 -20.98 32.87
C ARG A 301 -7.56 -19.71 33.00
N SER A 302 -6.99 -18.57 32.65
CA SER A 302 -7.80 -17.38 32.41
C SER A 302 -8.70 -17.74 31.22
N PRO A 303 -10.04 -17.67 31.38
CA PRO A 303 -10.93 -17.93 30.27
C PRO A 303 -10.53 -17.02 29.11
N VAL A 304 -10.49 -17.62 27.92
CA VAL A 304 -9.97 -17.07 26.65
C VAL A 304 -10.63 -15.74 26.27
N PHE A 305 -11.76 -15.45 26.90
CA PHE A 305 -12.59 -14.29 26.69
C PHE A 305 -12.98 -13.74 28.06
N SER A 306 -12.33 -12.67 28.52
CA SER A 306 -13.03 -11.83 29.50
C SER A 306 -14.16 -11.14 28.76
N GLY A 307 -15.33 -11.00 29.37
CA GLY A 307 -16.48 -10.34 28.75
C GLY A 307 -16.08 -8.99 28.11
N ASN A 308 -15.14 -8.29 28.73
CA ASN A 308 -14.63 -7.00 28.27
C ASN A 308 -13.76 -7.10 26.99
N THR A 309 -12.96 -8.16 26.83
CA THR A 309 -12.18 -8.37 25.59
C THR A 309 -13.09 -8.74 24.41
N VAL A 310 -14.12 -9.56 24.66
CA VAL A 310 -15.15 -9.88 23.67
C VAL A 310 -15.94 -8.62 23.31
N LEU A 311 -16.39 -7.87 24.30
CA LEU A 311 -17.09 -6.59 24.11
C LEU A 311 -16.25 -5.58 23.34
N ALA A 312 -14.96 -5.44 23.63
CA ALA A 312 -14.08 -4.53 22.88
C ALA A 312 -13.93 -4.97 21.42
N LEU A 313 -13.76 -6.27 21.17
CA LEU A 313 -13.66 -6.81 19.81
C LEU A 313 -14.97 -6.70 19.04
N TRP A 314 -16.12 -6.95 19.69
CA TRP A 314 -17.45 -6.71 19.12
C TRP A 314 -17.74 -5.24 18.92
N ALA A 315 -17.28 -4.35 19.81
CA ALA A 315 -17.39 -2.91 19.63
C ALA A 315 -16.54 -2.44 18.44
N PHE A 316 -15.32 -2.97 18.26
CA PHE A 316 -14.50 -2.68 17.07
C PHE A 316 -15.14 -3.21 15.78
N LEU A 317 -15.77 -4.39 15.83
CA LEU A 317 -16.47 -4.99 14.69
C LEU A 317 -17.75 -4.21 14.37
N LEU A 318 -18.51 -3.78 15.39
CA LEU A 318 -19.67 -2.90 15.25
C LEU A 318 -19.28 -1.52 14.76
N ILE A 319 -18.20 -0.92 15.28
CA ILE A 319 -17.67 0.35 14.77
C ILE A 319 -17.29 0.19 13.32
N GLY A 320 -16.58 -0.89 12.94
CA GLY A 320 -16.26 -1.20 11.54
C GLY A 320 -17.50 -1.37 10.65
N MET A 321 -18.57 -2.01 11.15
CA MET A 321 -19.83 -2.14 10.43
C MET A 321 -20.62 -0.81 10.35
N ILE A 322 -20.57 0.02 11.39
CA ILE A 322 -21.23 1.33 11.46
C ILE A 322 -20.49 2.33 10.58
N THR A 323 -19.15 2.39 10.64
CA THR A 323 -18.36 3.20 9.72
C THR A 323 -18.59 2.73 8.30
N TYR A 324 -18.62 1.43 8.02
CA TYR A 324 -18.98 0.93 6.68
C TYR A 324 -20.38 1.37 6.23
N GLY A 325 -21.39 1.27 7.10
CA GLY A 325 -22.74 1.74 6.79
C GLY A 325 -22.80 3.26 6.57
N MET A 326 -22.03 4.03 7.32
CA MET A 326 -21.93 5.49 7.16
C MET A 326 -21.14 5.90 5.92
N THR A 327 -20.04 5.21 5.60
CA THR A 327 -19.24 5.45 4.39
C THR A 327 -20.06 5.13 3.15
N LYS A 328 -20.72 3.97 3.12
CA LYS A 328 -21.62 3.60 2.02
C LYS A 328 -22.78 4.58 1.89
N SER A 329 -23.44 4.94 3.00
CA SER A 329 -24.53 5.92 2.96
C SER A 329 -24.04 7.33 2.58
N TYR A 330 -22.78 7.67 2.78
CA TYR A 330 -22.20 8.93 2.33
C TYR A 330 -21.87 8.88 0.83
N GLU A 331 -21.28 7.77 0.35
CA GLU A 331 -20.96 7.50 -1.05
C GLU A 331 -22.22 7.42 -1.93
N ASP A 332 -23.24 6.66 -1.54
CA ASP A 332 -24.51 6.55 -2.26
C ASP A 332 -25.21 7.93 -2.40
N ASN A 333 -24.99 8.84 -1.45
CA ASN A 333 -25.58 10.18 -1.44
C ASN A 333 -24.76 11.25 -2.19
N HIS A 334 -23.45 11.05 -2.41
CA HIS A 334 -22.57 12.07 -3.00
C HIS A 334 -21.87 11.63 -4.30
N ASN A 335 -21.82 10.33 -4.60
CA ASN A 335 -21.20 9.80 -5.83
C ASN A 335 -21.89 8.50 -6.30
N PRO A 336 -22.95 8.60 -7.13
CA PRO A 336 -23.71 7.44 -7.62
C PRO A 336 -22.90 6.49 -8.55
N ARG A 337 -21.65 6.83 -8.93
CA ARG A 337 -20.72 5.98 -9.70
C ARG A 337 -19.91 4.99 -8.84
N SER A 338 -20.08 4.99 -7.52
CA SER A 338 -19.28 4.15 -6.60
C SER A 338 -19.60 2.65 -6.68
N ASP A 339 -20.85 2.29 -6.99
CA ASP A 339 -21.24 0.88 -7.22
C ASP A 339 -20.58 0.30 -8.50
N ASP A 340 -20.39 1.13 -9.54
CA ASP A 340 -19.70 0.73 -10.77
C ASP A 340 -18.20 0.47 -10.52
N ALA A 341 -17.53 1.36 -9.78
CA ALA A 341 -16.12 1.19 -9.38
C ALA A 341 -15.90 0.01 -8.42
N ALA A 342 -16.90 -0.36 -7.60
CA ALA A 342 -16.82 -1.50 -6.69
C ALA A 342 -16.94 -2.86 -7.43
N SER A 343 -17.56 -2.86 -8.61
CA SER A 343 -17.73 -4.02 -9.49
C SER A 343 -16.56 -4.27 -10.44
N VAL A 344 -15.47 -3.50 -10.35
CA VAL A 344 -14.29 -3.60 -11.21
C VAL A 344 -13.65 -4.99 -11.05
N SER A 345 -14.16 -5.93 -11.82
CA SER A 345 -13.47 -7.15 -12.21
C SER A 345 -12.35 -6.69 -13.11
N ARG A 346 -11.11 -7.06 -12.83
CA ARG A 346 -10.04 -6.72 -13.76
C ARG A 346 -10.16 -7.60 -15.00
N ALA A 347 -11.02 -7.14 -15.90
CA ALA A 347 -11.20 -7.55 -17.28
C ALA A 347 -11.87 -6.38 -18.01
N VAL A 348 -11.40 -5.16 -17.78
CA VAL A 348 -11.73 -4.05 -18.69
C VAL A 348 -10.72 -4.21 -19.83
N ASP A 349 -11.20 -4.74 -20.94
CA ASP A 349 -10.50 -4.70 -22.22
C ASP A 349 -10.04 -3.23 -22.42
N PRO A 350 -8.79 -2.95 -22.81
CA PRO A 350 -8.35 -1.59 -23.14
C PRO A 350 -9.29 -0.84 -24.12
N LEU A 351 -10.18 -1.56 -24.80
CA LEU A 351 -11.22 -1.06 -25.69
C LEU A 351 -12.48 -0.50 -24.99
N ASP A 352 -12.69 -0.72 -23.70
CA ASP A 352 -13.90 -0.30 -22.96
C ASP A 352 -13.74 1.06 -22.23
N GLN A 353 -12.58 1.72 -22.34
CA GLN A 353 -12.55 3.15 -22.09
C GLN A 353 -13.24 3.83 -23.29
N GLU A 354 -14.41 4.43 -23.08
CA GLU A 354 -14.87 5.53 -23.93
C GLU A 354 -13.76 6.59 -23.93
N LEU A 355 -12.84 6.46 -24.89
CA LEU A 355 -11.83 7.46 -25.19
C LEU A 355 -12.61 8.71 -25.57
N GLU A 356 -12.70 9.68 -24.67
CA GLU A 356 -13.14 11.03 -25.00
C GLU A 356 -12.09 11.64 -25.93
N LEU A 357 -12.31 11.47 -27.23
CA LEU A 357 -11.44 12.01 -28.25
C LEU A 357 -11.72 13.51 -28.42
N PRO A 358 -10.70 14.31 -28.77
CA PRO A 358 -10.91 15.71 -29.12
C PRO A 358 -11.84 15.86 -30.32
N ASP A 359 -12.50 17.02 -30.40
CA ASP A 359 -13.33 17.41 -31.54
C ASP A 359 -12.56 17.30 -32.87
N GLU A 360 -13.32 17.14 -33.95
CA GLU A 360 -12.77 17.13 -35.31
C GLU A 360 -12.08 18.45 -35.65
N ILE A 361 -10.93 18.37 -36.30
CA ILE A 361 -10.16 19.53 -36.72
C ILE A 361 -10.45 19.77 -38.20
N VAL A 362 -11.12 20.89 -38.50
CA VAL A 362 -11.41 21.31 -39.88
C VAL A 362 -10.35 22.29 -40.34
N PHE A 363 -9.63 21.96 -41.41
CA PHE A 363 -8.65 22.87 -42.01
C PHE A 363 -9.34 23.82 -42.99
N PRO A 364 -9.01 25.13 -42.97
CA PRO A 364 -9.60 26.10 -43.88
C PRO A 364 -9.22 25.78 -45.33
N LEU A 365 -10.15 26.02 -46.26
CA LEU A 365 -9.92 25.82 -47.69
C LEU A 365 -8.83 26.77 -48.19
N GLY A 366 -7.70 26.21 -48.64
CA GLY A 366 -6.63 26.96 -49.30
C GLY A 366 -6.99 27.31 -50.75
N GLU A 367 -6.33 28.34 -51.32
CA GLU A 367 -6.63 28.83 -52.68
C GLU A 367 -6.51 27.74 -53.77
N ASP A 368 -5.62 26.77 -53.58
CA ASP A 368 -5.37 25.66 -54.52
C ASP A 368 -5.92 24.30 -54.03
N SER A 369 -6.74 24.29 -52.98
CA SER A 369 -7.26 23.05 -52.37
C SER A 369 -8.50 22.53 -53.11
N PRO A 370 -8.54 21.26 -53.56
CA PRO A 370 -9.71 20.69 -54.26
C PRO A 370 -10.97 20.59 -53.38
N GLY A 371 -10.82 20.59 -52.05
CA GLY A 371 -11.91 20.44 -51.10
C GLY A 371 -11.44 20.71 -49.66
N VAL A 372 -12.38 20.69 -48.71
CA VAL A 372 -12.10 20.87 -47.29
C VAL A 372 -11.52 19.59 -46.71
N VAL A 373 -10.54 19.71 -45.80
CA VAL A 373 -9.93 18.57 -45.13
C VAL A 373 -10.36 18.58 -43.66
N THR A 374 -10.91 17.47 -43.19
CA THR A 374 -11.29 17.28 -41.79
C THR A 374 -10.50 16.12 -41.19
N PHE A 375 -9.73 16.40 -40.14
CA PHE A 375 -9.05 15.38 -39.36
C PHE A 375 -9.95 14.90 -38.21
N ARG A 376 -10.18 13.58 -38.16
CA ARG A 376 -10.98 12.91 -37.14
C ARG A 376 -10.08 12.00 -36.30
N HIS A 377 -10.00 12.24 -35.00
CA HIS A 377 -9.25 11.39 -34.08
C HIS A 377 -9.80 9.95 -34.04
N GLU A 378 -11.11 9.80 -34.22
CA GLU A 378 -11.81 8.51 -34.19
C GLU A 378 -11.25 7.53 -35.22
N THR A 379 -11.07 7.97 -36.46
CA THR A 379 -10.57 7.12 -37.55
C THR A 379 -9.09 6.77 -37.41
N HIS A 380 -8.32 7.54 -36.63
CA HIS A 380 -6.89 7.33 -36.48
C HIS A 380 -6.52 6.57 -35.21
N VAL A 381 -7.34 6.69 -34.16
CA VAL A 381 -7.10 6.07 -32.85
C VAL A 381 -7.91 4.79 -32.67
N LEU A 382 -9.20 4.78 -33.05
CA LEU A 382 -10.09 3.64 -32.80
C LEU A 382 -9.98 2.53 -33.85
N LEU A 383 -9.37 2.80 -35.01
CA LEU A 383 -9.10 1.78 -36.03
C LEU A 383 -7.82 0.97 -35.75
N GLN A 384 -7.09 1.26 -34.67
CA GLN A 384 -5.88 0.54 -34.29
C GLN A 384 -6.19 -0.51 -33.21
N ASP A 385 -5.60 -1.70 -33.34
CA ASP A 385 -5.70 -2.78 -32.34
C ASP A 385 -5.24 -2.35 -30.93
N LYS A 386 -4.42 -1.28 -30.84
CA LYS A 386 -3.93 -0.68 -29.59
C LYS A 386 -3.89 0.86 -29.70
N PRO A 387 -4.95 1.58 -29.27
CA PRO A 387 -4.99 3.04 -29.37
C PRO A 387 -3.87 3.69 -28.56
N SER A 388 -3.12 4.64 -29.16
CA SER A 388 -2.02 5.34 -28.50
C SER A 388 -1.92 6.82 -28.91
N CYS A 389 -2.07 7.73 -27.95
CA CYS A 389 -1.87 9.16 -28.17
C CYS A 389 -0.39 9.51 -28.43
N SER A 390 0.54 8.72 -27.88
CA SER A 390 1.98 8.97 -28.05
C SER A 390 2.49 8.72 -29.46
N ALA A 391 1.78 7.91 -30.26
CA ALA A 391 2.16 7.67 -31.65
C ALA A 391 2.22 8.97 -32.47
N CYS A 392 1.31 9.91 -32.20
CA CYS A 392 1.25 11.21 -32.85
C CYS A 392 1.97 12.30 -32.03
N HIS A 393 1.83 12.25 -30.70
CA HIS A 393 2.17 13.38 -29.85
C HIS A 393 3.53 13.37 -29.18
N SER A 394 4.36 12.34 -29.44
CA SER A 394 5.74 12.33 -28.96
C SER A 394 6.70 13.20 -29.78
N GLY A 395 6.20 13.96 -30.77
CA GLY A 395 7.00 14.89 -31.56
C GLY A 395 6.52 15.23 -32.97
N MET A 396 5.39 14.68 -33.46
CA MET A 396 4.80 15.12 -34.75
C MET A 396 3.77 16.22 -34.57
N TYR A 397 2.94 16.10 -33.52
CA TYR A 397 1.91 17.06 -33.18
C TYR A 397 1.92 17.34 -31.68
N ASP A 398 1.75 18.59 -31.26
CA ASP A 398 1.67 18.92 -29.84
C ASP A 398 0.23 18.76 -29.31
N ILE A 399 0.07 18.23 -28.09
CA ILE A 399 -1.25 18.08 -27.42
C ILE A 399 -1.74 19.41 -26.85
N LEU A 400 -0.81 20.29 -26.48
CA LEU A 400 -1.11 21.61 -25.94
C LEU A 400 -1.09 22.62 -27.08
N GLU A 401 -1.88 23.69 -26.97
CA GLU A 401 -1.82 24.81 -27.92
C GLU A 401 -0.39 25.37 -27.99
N ALA A 402 0.38 24.88 -28.95
CA ALA A 402 1.70 25.41 -29.25
C ALA A 402 1.54 26.79 -29.89
N ASP A 403 2.42 27.72 -29.49
CA ASP A 403 2.61 29.01 -30.15
C ASP A 403 2.73 28.79 -31.67
N ASP A 404 2.00 29.57 -32.49
CA ASP A 404 1.92 29.38 -33.95
C ASP A 404 3.30 29.39 -34.63
N SER A 405 4.31 29.94 -33.95
CA SER A 405 5.71 29.95 -34.37
C SER A 405 6.42 28.58 -34.36
N GLN A 406 5.82 27.56 -33.73
CA GLN A 406 6.42 26.23 -33.55
C GLN A 406 5.71 25.10 -34.31
N LYS A 407 4.56 25.38 -34.95
CA LYS A 407 3.83 24.39 -35.74
C LYS A 407 4.56 24.09 -37.04
N GLN A 408 4.80 22.81 -37.33
CA GLN A 408 5.26 22.43 -38.68
C GLN A 408 4.18 22.80 -39.70
N PRO A 409 4.55 23.46 -40.82
CA PRO A 409 3.57 23.85 -41.82
C PRO A 409 2.92 22.61 -42.45
N LEU A 410 1.59 22.57 -42.46
CA LEU A 410 0.78 21.52 -43.07
C LEU A 410 0.57 21.82 -44.56
N THR A 411 1.64 21.79 -45.33
CA THR A 411 1.61 21.98 -46.80
C THR A 411 1.86 20.67 -47.53
N MET A 412 1.39 20.56 -48.77
CA MET A 412 1.66 19.39 -49.63
C MET A 412 3.16 19.13 -49.80
N GLU A 413 3.97 20.19 -49.91
CA GLU A 413 5.43 20.08 -50.00
C GLU A 413 6.04 19.34 -48.79
N VAL A 414 5.56 19.63 -47.58
CA VAL A 414 6.02 18.95 -46.35
C VAL A 414 5.53 17.50 -46.29
N MET A 415 4.33 17.23 -46.81
CA MET A 415 3.78 15.87 -46.85
C MET A 415 4.52 14.98 -47.85
N TYR A 416 4.90 15.50 -49.02
CA TYR A 416 5.72 14.77 -50.00
C TYR A 416 7.14 14.46 -49.48
N GLU A 417 7.64 15.21 -48.50
CA GLU A 417 8.88 14.88 -47.79
C GLU A 417 8.71 13.81 -46.70
N GLY A 418 7.53 13.20 -46.55
CA GLY A 418 7.25 12.16 -45.55
C GLY A 418 7.11 12.70 -44.13
N LYS A 419 6.71 13.96 -43.97
CA LYS A 419 6.45 14.61 -42.66
C LYS A 419 4.97 14.88 -42.47
N SER A 420 4.58 15.20 -41.23
CA SER A 420 3.17 15.41 -40.86
C SER A 420 2.28 14.23 -41.29
N CYS A 421 1.19 14.48 -42.03
CA CYS A 421 0.29 13.42 -42.50
C CYS A 421 1.00 12.46 -43.48
N GLY A 422 1.91 12.97 -44.31
CA GLY A 422 2.65 12.17 -45.30
C GLY A 422 3.61 11.15 -44.70
N LYS A 423 3.87 11.19 -43.38
CA LYS A 423 4.64 10.14 -42.72
C LYS A 423 3.89 8.81 -42.70
N CYS A 424 2.56 8.84 -42.58
CA CYS A 424 1.70 7.65 -42.56
C CYS A 424 0.94 7.48 -43.89
N HIS A 425 0.65 8.57 -44.60
CA HIS A 425 -0.01 8.54 -45.90
C HIS A 425 1.01 8.46 -47.05
N ASN A 426 1.74 7.36 -47.09
CA ASN A 426 2.89 7.11 -47.97
C ASN A 426 2.68 5.94 -48.94
N GLY A 427 1.45 5.41 -49.03
CA GLY A 427 1.09 4.25 -49.85
C GLY A 427 1.34 2.88 -49.21
N ASP A 428 2.16 2.83 -48.15
CA ASP A 428 2.48 1.59 -47.42
C ASP A 428 1.68 1.45 -46.12
N ASP A 429 1.67 2.49 -45.28
CA ASP A 429 1.00 2.47 -43.95
C ASP A 429 -0.48 2.90 -44.05
N ALA A 430 -0.79 3.78 -45.00
CA ALA A 430 -2.13 4.23 -45.39
C ALA A 430 -2.10 4.68 -46.87
N PHE A 431 -3.24 5.15 -47.38
CA PHE A 431 -3.31 5.67 -48.75
C PHE A 431 -2.33 6.83 -48.99
N ASP A 432 -1.87 6.96 -50.22
CA ASP A 432 -0.81 7.88 -50.61
C ASP A 432 -1.32 9.31 -50.86
N VAL A 433 -0.60 10.31 -50.34
CA VAL A 433 -0.94 11.74 -50.50
C VAL A 433 -0.76 12.29 -51.92
N GLU A 434 0.07 11.66 -52.75
CA GLU A 434 0.32 12.04 -54.15
C GLU A 434 -0.72 11.45 -55.11
N GLU A 435 -1.22 10.25 -54.81
CA GLU A 435 -2.10 9.51 -55.72
C GLU A 435 -3.60 9.65 -55.37
N GLU A 436 -3.95 9.85 -54.10
CA GLU A 436 -5.34 9.72 -53.62
C GLU A 436 -5.88 10.99 -52.93
N CYS A 437 -5.81 12.14 -53.62
CA CYS A 437 -6.20 13.45 -53.08
C CYS A 437 -7.65 13.51 -52.54
N MET A 438 -8.60 12.83 -53.19
CA MET A 438 -10.04 12.90 -52.84
C MET A 438 -10.39 12.18 -51.54
N THR A 439 -9.46 11.38 -50.99
CA THR A 439 -9.67 10.69 -49.72
C THR A 439 -9.54 11.65 -48.53
N CYS A 440 -8.78 12.74 -48.70
CA CYS A 440 -8.66 13.83 -47.72
C CYS A 440 -9.52 15.05 -48.08
N HIS A 441 -9.61 15.38 -49.37
CA HIS A 441 -10.32 16.55 -49.88
C HIS A 441 -11.75 16.19 -50.25
N ILE A 442 -12.65 16.33 -49.30
CA ILE A 442 -14.08 16.08 -49.53
C ILE A 442 -14.69 17.38 -50.08
N GLU A 443 -15.33 17.28 -51.24
CA GLU A 443 -16.23 18.33 -51.75
C GLU A 443 -17.48 18.34 -50.85
N GLU A 444 -17.81 19.49 -50.26
CA GLU A 444 -19.07 19.66 -49.51
C GLU A 444 -20.32 19.44 -50.37
#